data_AF-A0A7J8E5J5-F1
#
_entry.id   AF-A0A7J8E5J5-F1
#
_cell.length_a   1.000
_cell.length_b   1.000
_cell.length_c   1.000
_cell.angle_alpha   90.00
_cell.angle_beta   90.00
_cell.angle_gamma   90.00
#
_symmetry.space_group_name_H-M   'P 1'
#
loop_
_entity.id
_entity.type
_entity.pdbx_description
1 polymer ?
#
loop_
_entity_poly.entity_id
_entity_poly.type
_entity_poly.pdbx_seq_one_letter_code
_entity_poly.pdbx_strand_id
1 'polypeptide(L)'
;MSAFEKPQIIVHIQKGLNYTVFDCKWVPCSAKFVTMGNFARGTGVIQLYEIQHGDLKLLREIEKAKPIKCGTFGATSLQQRYLATGDFAGNLHVWNLEAPENPVYSVKGHKEIINTIDGVGGLGIGEGAPEIVTGSRDGTVKVWDPRQKDDPVANMEPVQGENKRDCWTVAFGKLLTNSWL
;
A
#
# COMPACT_ATOMS: atom_id res chain seq x y z
N MET A 1 23.43 -36.76 -0.74
CA MET A 1 22.98 -35.36 -0.76
C MET A 1 21.73 -35.29 0.11
N SER A 2 21.83 -34.65 1.27
CA SER A 2 20.76 -34.68 2.28
C SER A 2 19.65 -33.68 1.92
N ALA A 3 18.40 -33.99 2.23
CA ALA A 3 17.21 -33.24 1.85
C ALA A 3 17.10 -31.79 2.40
N PHE A 4 18.17 -31.27 3.01
CA PHE A 4 18.26 -29.93 3.61
C PHE A 4 18.92 -28.87 2.72
N GLU A 5 19.30 -29.17 1.48
CA GLU A 5 19.92 -28.19 0.57
C GLU A 5 18.93 -27.20 -0.09
N LYS A 6 17.61 -27.42 0.03
CA LYS A 6 16.59 -26.55 -0.61
C LYS A 6 16.00 -25.55 0.39
N PRO A 7 15.74 -24.29 -0.02
CA PRO A 7 15.04 -23.30 0.80
C PRO A 7 13.74 -23.88 1.36
N GLN A 8 13.52 -23.69 2.65
CA GLN A 8 12.32 -24.17 3.35
C GLN A 8 11.36 -23.00 3.58
N ILE A 9 10.08 -23.21 3.32
CA ILE A 9 9.01 -22.29 3.72
C ILE A 9 8.41 -22.86 4.99
N ILE A 10 8.62 -22.15 6.11
CA ILE A 10 8.21 -22.60 7.43
C ILE A 10 7.24 -21.58 8.00
N VAL A 11 6.13 -22.05 8.57
CA VAL A 11 5.21 -21.20 9.33
C VAL A 11 5.85 -20.91 10.68
N HIS A 12 6.30 -19.67 10.86
CA HIS A 12 6.89 -19.24 12.13
C HIS A 12 5.81 -18.83 13.14
N ILE A 13 4.84 -18.01 12.72
CA ILE A 13 3.72 -17.54 13.55
C ILE A 13 2.46 -17.47 12.69
N GLN A 14 1.31 -17.83 13.26
CA GLN A 14 0.00 -17.72 12.61
C GLN A 14 -1.01 -17.06 13.55
N LYS A 15 -1.91 -16.25 12.99
CA LYS A 15 -2.96 -15.57 13.74
C LYS A 15 -4.24 -15.51 12.90
N GLY A 16 -5.34 -15.99 13.48
CA GLY A 16 -6.66 -15.84 12.89
C GLY A 16 -7.15 -14.39 12.99
N LEU A 17 -7.83 -13.92 11.95
CA LEU A 17 -8.44 -12.59 11.88
C LEU A 17 -9.95 -12.74 11.65
N ASN A 18 -10.73 -11.80 12.16
CA ASN A 18 -12.19 -11.80 12.09
C ASN A 18 -12.75 -10.89 10.97
N TYR A 19 -11.91 -10.56 9.99
CA TYR A 19 -12.24 -9.69 8.87
C TYR A 19 -11.50 -10.15 7.61
N THR A 20 -11.92 -9.67 6.45
CA THR A 20 -11.28 -10.01 5.18
C THR A 20 -10.02 -9.15 5.01
N VAL A 21 -8.85 -9.78 4.91
CA VAL A 21 -7.59 -9.08 4.59
C VAL A 21 -7.39 -9.09 3.07
N PHE A 22 -7.12 -7.93 2.49
CA PHE A 22 -6.80 -7.82 1.06
C PHE A 22 -5.31 -7.59 0.81
N ASP A 23 -4.58 -7.02 1.78
CA ASP A 23 -3.15 -6.77 1.64
C ASP A 23 -2.43 -6.72 2.99
N CYS A 24 -1.12 -7.00 2.97
CA CYS A 24 -0.22 -6.84 4.10
C CYS A 24 1.14 -6.29 3.67
N LYS A 25 1.77 -5.49 4.54
CA LYS A 25 3.07 -4.86 4.28
C LYS A 25 3.89 -4.75 5.55
N TRP A 26 5.18 -5.08 5.47
CA TRP A 26 6.13 -4.78 6.55
C TRP A 26 6.28 -3.27 6.71
N VAL A 27 6.27 -2.80 7.95
CA VAL A 27 6.66 -1.43 8.27
C VAL A 27 8.20 -1.37 8.15
N PRO A 28 8.76 -0.48 7.31
CA PRO A 28 10.19 -0.44 7.04
C PRO A 28 11.04 -0.33 8.31
N CYS A 29 12.18 -1.02 8.35
CA CYS A 29 13.12 -1.02 9.47
C CYS A 29 12.45 -1.30 10.83
N SER A 30 11.61 -2.33 10.91
CA SER A 30 10.98 -2.77 12.15
C SER A 30 10.55 -4.23 12.10
N ALA A 31 10.23 -4.80 13.26
CA ALA A 31 9.56 -6.10 13.40
C ALA A 31 8.02 -5.98 13.33
N LYS A 32 7.51 -4.92 12.68
CA LYS A 32 6.09 -4.61 12.59
C LYS A 32 5.57 -4.77 11.16
N PHE A 33 4.30 -5.12 11.03
CA PHE A 33 3.62 -5.14 9.74
C PHE A 33 2.18 -4.67 9.89
N VAL A 34 1.62 -4.19 8.79
CA VAL A 34 0.21 -3.85 8.69
C VAL A 34 -0.51 -4.92 7.88
N THR A 35 -1.78 -5.11 8.22
CA THR A 35 -2.76 -5.77 7.37
C THR A 35 -3.88 -4.77 7.11
N MET A 36 -4.53 -4.87 5.96
CA MET A 36 -5.62 -3.97 5.61
C MET A 36 -6.73 -4.71 4.85
N GLY A 37 -7.97 -4.25 5.05
CA GLY A 37 -9.13 -5.02 4.64
C GLY A 37 -10.46 -4.39 5.02
N ASN A 38 -11.46 -5.23 5.29
CA ASN A 38 -12.77 -4.79 5.77
C ASN A 38 -13.47 -5.78 6.70
N PHE A 39 -14.23 -5.22 7.64
CA PHE A 39 -15.17 -5.98 8.45
C PHE A 39 -16.41 -6.37 7.62
N ALA A 40 -17.15 -7.38 8.10
CA ALA A 40 -18.42 -7.80 7.49
C ALA A 40 -19.46 -6.68 7.40
N ARG A 41 -19.40 -5.69 8.31
CA ARG A 41 -20.24 -4.48 8.30
C ARG A 41 -19.90 -3.47 7.19
N GLY A 42 -18.90 -3.76 6.36
CA GLY A 42 -18.53 -2.94 5.20
C GLY A 42 -17.60 -1.77 5.51
N THR A 43 -17.14 -1.61 6.75
CA THR A 43 -16.10 -0.63 7.12
C THR A 43 -14.70 -1.20 6.88
N GLY A 44 -13.77 -0.34 6.49
CA GLY A 44 -12.37 -0.72 6.30
C GLY A 44 -11.61 -0.82 7.60
N VAL A 45 -10.51 -1.55 7.58
CA VAL A 45 -9.64 -1.71 8.74
C VAL A 45 -8.18 -1.75 8.32
N ILE A 46 -7.32 -1.13 9.13
CA ILE A 46 -5.86 -1.34 9.15
C ILE A 46 -5.52 -1.85 10.55
N GLN A 47 -4.85 -3.00 10.63
CA GLN A 47 -4.28 -3.47 11.90
C GLN A 47 -2.75 -3.45 11.82
N LEU A 48 -2.12 -2.87 12.84
CA LEU A 48 -0.67 -2.83 13.02
C LEU A 48 -0.26 -3.89 14.04
N TYR A 49 0.60 -4.80 13.62
CA TYR A 49 1.15 -5.88 14.42
C TYR A 49 2.63 -5.70 14.68
N GLU A 50 3.11 -6.24 15.80
CA GLU A 50 4.52 -6.39 16.11
C GLU A 50 4.81 -7.82 16.52
N ILE A 51 5.91 -8.37 15.99
CA ILE A 51 6.42 -9.66 16.41
C ILE A 51 7.17 -9.47 17.73
N GLN A 52 6.74 -10.16 18.77
CA GLN A 52 7.38 -10.15 20.09
C GLN A 52 7.52 -11.58 20.60
N HIS A 53 8.75 -12.03 20.84
CA HIS A 53 9.05 -13.32 21.47
C HIS A 53 8.32 -14.54 20.86
N GLY A 54 8.17 -14.58 19.54
CA GLY A 54 7.48 -15.67 18.83
C GLY A 54 5.95 -15.56 18.77
N ASP A 55 5.38 -14.42 19.18
CA ASP A 55 3.94 -14.12 19.07
C ASP A 55 3.69 -12.79 18.34
N LEU A 56 2.42 -12.56 17.94
CA LEU A 56 1.93 -11.37 17.25
C LEU A 56 1.07 -10.50 18.15
N LYS A 57 1.67 -9.42 18.64
CA LYS A 57 0.97 -8.40 19.41
C LYS A 57 0.25 -7.43 18.47
N LEU A 58 -1.07 -7.29 18.63
CA LEU A 58 -1.82 -6.21 17.98
C LEU A 58 -1.50 -4.89 18.70
N LEU A 59 -0.90 -3.94 17.99
CA LEU A 59 -0.56 -2.63 18.54
C LEU A 59 -1.69 -1.62 18.33
N ARG A 60 -2.32 -1.65 17.15
CA ARG A 60 -3.41 -0.72 16.79
C ARG A 60 -4.39 -1.39 15.84
N GLU A 61 -5.66 -1.03 15.99
CA GLU A 61 -6.73 -1.28 15.03
C GLU A 61 -7.32 0.07 14.63
N ILE A 62 -7.38 0.33 13.33
CA ILE A 62 -7.80 1.60 12.76
C ILE A 62 -8.97 1.32 11.82
N GLU A 63 -10.18 1.65 12.24
CA GLU A 63 -11.38 1.53 11.41
C GLU A 63 -11.55 2.76 10.51
N LYS A 64 -11.99 2.52 9.27
CA LYS A 64 -12.26 3.55 8.26
C LYS A 64 -13.61 3.34 7.60
N ALA A 65 -14.16 4.41 7.05
CA ALA A 65 -15.50 4.40 6.46
C ALA A 65 -15.64 3.45 5.26
N LYS A 66 -14.55 3.21 4.52
CA LYS A 66 -14.54 2.38 3.30
C LYS A 66 -13.52 1.24 3.42
N PRO A 67 -13.81 0.06 2.86
CA PRO A 67 -12.87 -1.06 2.75
C PRO A 67 -11.54 -0.65 2.11
N ILE A 68 -10.42 -1.15 2.62
CA ILE A 68 -9.08 -0.79 2.15
C ILE A 68 -8.49 -1.96 1.38
N LYS A 69 -8.16 -1.73 0.10
CA LYS A 69 -7.82 -2.81 -0.85
C LYS A 69 -6.33 -3.12 -0.92
N CYS A 70 -5.48 -2.11 -0.79
CA CYS A 70 -4.05 -2.23 -0.99
C CYS A 70 -3.30 -1.07 -0.33
N GLY A 71 -2.01 -1.28 -0.04
CA GLY A 71 -1.18 -0.22 0.54
C GLY A 71 0.32 -0.38 0.28
N THR A 72 1.06 0.70 0.47
CA THR A 72 2.51 0.74 0.26
C THR A 72 3.19 1.73 1.22
N PHE A 73 4.44 1.41 1.59
CA PHE A 73 5.37 2.32 2.25
C PHE A 73 6.47 2.82 1.29
N GLY A 74 6.37 2.55 -0.02
CA GLY A 74 7.45 2.86 -0.96
C GLY A 74 7.75 4.35 -1.12
N ALA A 75 6.74 5.20 -0.92
CA ALA A 75 6.82 6.66 -1.06
C ALA A 75 7.06 7.41 0.26
N THR A 76 7.14 6.74 1.42
CA THR A 76 7.40 7.43 2.69
C THR A 76 8.89 7.41 3.05
N SER A 77 9.34 8.44 3.76
CA SER A 77 10.64 8.42 4.43
C SER A 77 10.70 7.40 5.57
N LEU A 78 11.92 6.94 5.90
CA LEU A 78 12.17 6.03 7.04
C LEU A 78 11.86 6.66 8.41
N GLN A 79 11.86 7.98 8.50
CA GLN A 79 11.49 8.72 9.71
C GLN A 79 9.97 8.75 9.90
N GLN A 80 9.20 8.98 8.83
CA GLN A 80 7.74 9.13 8.91
C GLN A 80 6.99 7.80 8.89
N ARG A 81 7.42 6.86 8.02
CA ARG A 81 6.78 5.54 7.85
C ARG A 81 5.27 5.62 7.62
N TYR A 82 4.82 6.60 6.83
CA TYR A 82 3.41 6.75 6.49
C TYR A 82 2.96 5.69 5.49
N LEU A 83 1.76 5.17 5.71
CA LEU A 83 1.15 4.16 4.85
C LEU A 83 0.27 4.84 3.81
N ALA A 84 0.60 4.69 2.53
CA ALA A 84 -0.32 5.02 1.44
C ALA A 84 -1.29 3.86 1.23
N THR A 85 -2.58 4.14 1.04
CA THR A 85 -3.64 3.14 0.85
C THR A 85 -4.59 3.54 -0.27
N GLY A 86 -5.04 2.55 -1.04
CA GLY A 86 -6.16 2.68 -1.97
C GLY A 86 -7.41 1.97 -1.42
N ASP A 87 -8.56 2.62 -1.48
CA ASP A 87 -9.82 2.10 -0.95
C ASP A 87 -10.82 1.69 -2.06
N PHE A 88 -11.93 1.07 -1.64
CA PHE A 88 -12.98 0.60 -2.53
C PHE A 88 -13.81 1.72 -3.17
N ALA A 89 -13.72 2.93 -2.63
CA ALA A 89 -14.36 4.10 -3.20
C ALA A 89 -13.41 4.85 -4.16
N GLY A 90 -12.17 4.43 -4.36
CA GLY A 90 -11.23 5.14 -5.23
C GLY A 90 -10.51 6.31 -4.56
N ASN A 91 -10.49 6.35 -3.22
CA ASN A 91 -9.71 7.33 -2.48
C ASN A 91 -8.29 6.82 -2.27
N LEU A 92 -7.32 7.69 -2.56
CA LEU A 92 -5.94 7.53 -2.12
C LEU A 92 -5.77 8.31 -0.81
N HIS A 93 -5.30 7.62 0.22
CA HIS A 93 -4.96 8.22 1.50
C HIS A 93 -3.53 7.90 1.90
N VAL A 94 -2.88 8.82 2.60
CA VAL A 94 -1.58 8.60 3.26
C VAL A 94 -1.76 8.82 4.76
N TRP A 95 -1.41 7.82 5.56
CA TRP A 95 -1.70 7.79 6.99
C TRP A 95 -0.44 7.86 7.84
N ASN A 96 -0.45 8.74 8.84
CA ASN A 96 0.37 8.56 10.01
C ASN A 96 -0.30 7.52 10.91
N LEU A 97 0.31 6.34 11.06
CA LEU A 97 -0.27 5.26 11.87
C LEU A 97 -0.23 5.55 13.38
N GLU A 98 0.53 6.56 13.81
CA GLU A 98 0.57 7.01 15.22
C GLU A 98 -0.55 8.00 15.56
N ALA A 99 -1.06 8.72 14.56
CA ALA A 99 -2.17 9.68 14.67
C ALA A 99 -3.14 9.49 13.47
N PRO A 100 -3.88 8.37 13.43
CA PRO A 100 -4.61 7.94 12.25
C PRO A 100 -5.96 8.61 12.06
N GLU A 101 -6.36 9.56 12.93
CA GLU A 101 -7.67 10.21 12.90
C GLU A 101 -7.89 10.94 11.57
N ASN A 102 -6.87 11.67 11.12
CA ASN A 102 -6.86 12.40 9.87
C ASN A 102 -5.72 11.91 8.96
N PRO A 103 -5.97 11.72 7.66
CA PRO A 103 -4.90 11.41 6.73
C PRO A 103 -3.97 12.61 6.55
N VAL A 104 -2.68 12.34 6.38
CA VAL A 104 -1.67 13.35 6.01
C VAL A 104 -1.92 13.86 4.60
N TYR A 105 -2.40 12.98 3.72
CA TYR A 105 -2.80 13.28 2.35
C TYR A 105 -4.06 12.50 1.99
N SER A 106 -4.99 13.14 1.29
CA SER A 106 -6.25 12.52 0.88
C SER A 106 -6.70 13.10 -0.44
N VAL A 107 -7.03 12.24 -1.39
CA VAL A 107 -7.60 12.65 -2.68
C VAL A 107 -8.61 11.62 -3.17
N LYS A 108 -9.71 12.10 -3.73
CA LYS A 108 -10.64 11.28 -4.51
C LYS A 108 -10.05 11.09 -5.91
N GLY A 109 -9.08 10.18 -6.01
CA GLY A 109 -8.28 10.03 -7.23
C GLY A 109 -8.99 9.25 -8.33
N HIS A 110 -9.88 8.33 -7.95
CA HIS A 110 -10.52 7.39 -8.87
C HIS A 110 -12.04 7.34 -8.68
N LYS A 111 -12.76 6.95 -9.74
CA LYS A 111 -14.22 6.81 -9.74
C LYS A 111 -14.69 5.49 -9.13
N GLU A 112 -13.82 4.50 -9.15
CA GLU A 112 -14.05 3.16 -8.63
C GLU A 112 -12.85 2.69 -7.78
N ILE A 113 -12.93 1.47 -7.25
CA ILE A 113 -11.91 0.84 -6.42
C ILE A 113 -10.49 0.98 -7.00
N ILE A 114 -9.56 1.40 -6.15
CA ILE A 114 -8.13 1.27 -6.43
C ILE A 114 -7.74 -0.18 -6.17
N ASN A 115 -7.47 -0.93 -7.24
CA ASN A 115 -7.15 -2.34 -7.16
C ASN A 115 -5.72 -2.59 -6.64
N THR A 116 -4.82 -1.66 -6.98
CA THR A 116 -3.38 -1.80 -6.82
C THR A 116 -2.73 -0.44 -6.56
N ILE A 117 -1.65 -0.45 -5.78
CA ILE A 117 -0.87 0.73 -5.42
C ILE A 117 0.60 0.35 -5.29
N ASP A 118 1.49 1.21 -5.73
CA ASP A 118 2.93 1.10 -5.46
C ASP A 118 3.54 2.49 -5.20
N GLY A 119 4.74 2.54 -4.63
CA GLY A 119 5.43 3.78 -4.31
C GLY A 119 6.95 3.68 -4.46
N VAL A 120 7.60 4.81 -4.71
CA VAL A 120 9.05 4.91 -4.90
C VAL A 120 9.59 6.21 -4.31
N GLY A 121 10.91 6.31 -4.15
CA GLY A 121 11.62 7.55 -3.77
C GLY A 121 11.55 7.91 -2.28
N GLY A 122 10.74 7.22 -1.48
CA GLY A 122 10.61 7.50 -0.05
C GLY A 122 11.71 6.87 0.81
N LEU A 123 12.03 5.60 0.57
CA LEU A 123 12.88 4.79 1.46
C LEU A 123 14.39 4.91 1.17
N GLY A 124 14.81 5.93 0.42
CA GLY A 124 16.17 6.01 -0.14
C GLY A 124 16.43 4.96 -1.23
N ILE A 125 15.36 4.42 -1.82
CA ILE A 125 15.39 3.45 -2.93
C ILE A 125 14.81 4.16 -4.15
N GLY A 126 15.66 4.39 -5.15
CA GLY A 126 15.35 5.19 -6.34
C GLY A 126 15.89 6.62 -6.23
N GLU A 127 16.18 7.23 -7.38
CA GLU A 127 16.55 8.63 -7.50
C GLU A 127 15.28 9.48 -7.73
N GLY A 128 15.16 10.63 -7.05
CA GLY A 128 14.09 11.60 -7.30
C GLY A 128 13.10 11.77 -6.16
N ALA A 129 11.99 12.44 -6.48
CA ALA A 129 10.93 12.73 -5.53
C ALA A 129 10.13 11.48 -5.15
N PRO A 130 9.54 11.42 -3.94
CA PRO A 130 8.62 10.35 -3.60
C PRO A 130 7.35 10.40 -4.46
N GLU A 131 6.98 9.26 -5.05
CA GLU A 131 5.80 9.15 -5.91
C GLU A 131 5.00 7.90 -5.56
N ILE A 132 3.68 7.98 -5.76
CA ILE A 132 2.72 6.89 -5.57
C ILE A 132 2.03 6.66 -6.91
N VAL A 133 1.90 5.40 -7.34
CA VAL A 133 1.09 5.03 -8.51
C VAL A 133 -0.12 4.23 -8.06
N THR A 134 -1.30 4.56 -8.58
CA THR A 134 -2.55 3.84 -8.33
C THR A 134 -3.14 3.33 -9.64
N GLY A 135 -3.62 2.09 -9.62
CA GLY A 135 -4.36 1.48 -10.72
C GLY A 135 -5.77 1.11 -10.26
N SER A 136 -6.78 1.49 -11.05
CA SER A 136 -8.18 1.39 -10.65
C SER A 136 -9.04 0.58 -11.61
N ARG A 137 -10.18 0.11 -11.09
CA ARG A 137 -11.25 -0.48 -11.87
C ARG A 137 -11.88 0.50 -12.87
N ASP A 138 -11.77 1.80 -12.62
CA ASP A 138 -12.22 2.84 -13.57
C ASP A 138 -11.40 2.88 -14.89
N GLY A 139 -10.37 2.04 -14.99
CA GLY A 139 -9.51 1.85 -16.14
C GLY A 139 -8.39 2.86 -16.28
N THR A 140 -8.17 3.69 -15.26
CA THR A 140 -7.08 4.67 -15.25
C THR A 140 -5.95 4.26 -14.33
N VAL A 141 -4.73 4.69 -14.70
CA VAL A 141 -3.55 4.66 -13.84
C VAL A 141 -3.12 6.10 -13.57
N LYS A 142 -2.90 6.44 -12.31
CA LYS A 142 -2.53 7.80 -11.90
C LYS A 142 -1.26 7.77 -11.07
N VAL A 143 -0.37 8.73 -11.31
CA VAL A 143 0.85 8.95 -10.53
C VAL A 143 0.67 10.21 -9.70
N TRP A 144 1.06 10.15 -8.44
CA TRP A 144 0.83 11.18 -7.43
C TRP A 144 2.14 11.57 -6.78
N ASP A 145 2.38 12.87 -6.67
CA ASP A 145 3.35 13.43 -5.73
C ASP A 145 2.58 13.83 -4.46
N PRO A 146 2.84 13.22 -3.29
CA PRO A 146 2.12 13.54 -2.05
C PRO A 146 2.33 14.97 -1.56
N ARG A 147 3.26 15.73 -2.16
CA ARG A 147 3.50 17.16 -1.91
C ARG A 147 2.61 18.06 -2.78
N GLN A 148 2.07 17.53 -3.88
CA GLN A 148 1.10 18.19 -4.73
C GLN A 148 -0.32 17.78 -4.32
N LYS A 149 -1.16 18.76 -4.00
CA LYS A 149 -2.55 18.50 -3.62
C LYS A 149 -3.44 18.30 -4.85
N ASP A 150 -4.46 17.48 -4.66
CA ASP A 150 -5.64 17.29 -5.50
C ASP A 150 -5.42 16.69 -6.90
N ASP A 151 -4.34 17.04 -7.60
CA ASP A 151 -4.08 16.62 -8.98
C ASP A 151 -2.95 15.58 -9.08
N PRO A 152 -3.11 14.53 -9.91
CA PRO A 152 -2.02 13.62 -10.23
C PRO A 152 -0.97 14.30 -11.12
N VAL A 153 0.29 13.91 -10.98
CA VAL A 153 1.38 14.38 -11.87
C VAL A 153 1.34 13.70 -13.23
N ALA A 154 0.71 12.53 -13.32
CA ALA A 154 0.44 11.85 -14.59
C ALA A 154 -0.88 11.08 -14.52
N ASN A 155 -1.62 11.08 -15.64
CA ASN A 155 -2.87 10.34 -15.80
C ASN A 155 -2.81 9.54 -17.10
N MET A 156 -2.90 8.22 -16.99
CA MET A 156 -2.96 7.29 -18.10
C MET A 156 -4.40 6.77 -18.18
N GLU A 157 -5.11 7.09 -19.25
CA GLU A 157 -6.48 6.69 -19.46
C GLU A 157 -6.74 6.22 -20.91
N PRO A 158 -7.74 5.34 -21.14
CA PRO A 158 -8.11 4.91 -22.47
C PRO A 158 -8.56 6.08 -23.35
N VAL A 159 -8.41 5.93 -24.67
CA VAL A 159 -8.88 6.93 -25.63
C VAL A 159 -10.40 7.08 -25.50
N GLN A 160 -10.90 8.31 -25.65
CA GLN A 160 -12.33 8.60 -25.56
C GLN A 160 -13.11 7.74 -26.57
N GLY A 161 -14.09 6.98 -26.08
CA GLY A 161 -14.92 6.09 -26.88
C GLY A 161 -14.47 4.62 -26.88
N GLU A 162 -13.29 4.32 -26.35
CA GLU A 162 -12.87 2.92 -26.15
C GLU A 162 -13.47 2.31 -24.88
N ASN A 163 -13.60 0.97 -24.91
CA ASN A 163 -13.99 0.22 -23.73
C ASN A 163 -12.90 0.30 -22.66
N LYS A 164 -13.28 0.81 -21.48
CA LYS A 164 -12.41 0.86 -20.31
C LYS A 164 -12.22 -0.55 -19.76
N ARG A 165 -10.97 -0.92 -19.49
CA ARG A 165 -10.62 -2.18 -18.82
C ARG A 165 -10.01 -1.88 -17.47
N ASP A 166 -10.36 -2.71 -16.49
CA ASP A 166 -9.81 -2.65 -15.14
C ASP A 166 -8.27 -2.69 -15.15
N CYS A 167 -7.63 -1.80 -14.40
CA CYS A 167 -6.21 -1.93 -14.08
C CYS A 167 -6.06 -2.82 -12.85
N TRP A 168 -5.37 -3.96 -13.00
CA TRP A 168 -5.18 -4.94 -11.93
C TRP A 168 -3.83 -4.85 -11.23
N THR A 169 -2.83 -4.32 -11.89
CA THR A 169 -1.47 -4.24 -11.35
C THR A 169 -0.75 -3.01 -11.87
N VAL A 170 0.04 -2.41 -10.98
CA VAL A 170 1.01 -1.36 -11.25
C VAL A 170 2.24 -1.66 -10.41
N ALA A 171 3.41 -1.32 -10.90
CA ALA A 171 4.65 -1.40 -10.14
C ALA A 171 5.61 -0.32 -10.66
N PHE A 172 6.37 0.28 -9.76
CA PHE A 172 7.54 1.03 -10.14
C PHE A 172 8.67 0.06 -10.47
N GLY A 173 9.22 0.17 -11.69
CA GLY A 173 10.38 -0.62 -12.10
C GLY A 173 11.61 -0.20 -11.30
N LYS A 174 12.27 -1.15 -10.63
CA LYS A 174 13.60 -0.94 -10.04
C LYS A 174 14.65 -1.13 -11.12
N LEU A 175 14.99 -0.07 -11.84
CA LEU A 175 16.22 -0.05 -12.63
C LEU A 175 17.38 0.20 -11.65
N LEU A 176 17.99 -0.88 -11.17
CA LEU A 176 19.35 -0.81 -10.63
C LEU A 176 20.27 -0.56 -11.83
N THR A 177 20.47 0.69 -12.21
CA THR A 177 21.62 1.01 -13.04
C THR A 177 22.84 0.81 -12.15
N ASN A 178 23.58 -0.28 -12.40
CA ASN A 178 24.91 -0.47 -11.83
C ASN A 178 25.84 0.62 -12.39
N SER A 179 25.76 1.83 -11.87
CA SER A 179 26.75 2.87 -12.10
C SER A 179 27.55 3.08 -10.83
N TRP A 180 28.31 2.04 -10.48
CA TRP A 180 29.60 2.21 -9.80
C TRP A 180 30.68 2.12 -10.88
N LEU A 181 30.94 3.25 -11.55
CA LEU A 181 32.19 3.54 -12.25
C LEU A 181 32.73 4.85 -11.69
#